data_AF-A0A2V8R185-F1
#
_entry.id   AF-A0A2V8R185-F1
#
_cell.length_a   1.000
_cell.length_b   1.000
_cell.length_c   1.000
_cell.angle_alpha   90.00
_cell.angle_beta   90.00
_cell.angle_gamma   90.00
#
_symmetry.space_group_name_H-M   'P 1'
#
loop_
_entity.id
_entity.type
_entity.pdbx_description
1 polymer ?
#
loop_
_entity_poly.entity_id
_entity_poly.type
_entity_poly.pdbx_seq_one_letter_code
_entity_poly.pdbx_strand_id
1 'polypeptide(L)' 'DDFDALITTDQNLRYQQNLLARRIGVIVLMTTSWPRIRNHASLVVQALNELRPGSYAEITFP' A
#
# COMPACT_ATOMS: atom_id res chain seq x y z
N ASP A 1 19.71 8.08 -0.74
CA ASP A 1 18.33 7.97 -1.27
C ASP A 1 17.68 6.76 -0.64
N ASP A 2 16.77 6.96 0.30
CA ASP A 2 16.02 5.88 0.98
C ASP A 2 14.56 5.91 0.49
N PHE A 3 13.85 4.79 0.60
CA PHE A 3 12.47 4.68 0.14
C PHE A 3 11.52 4.65 1.34
N ASP A 4 10.59 5.59 1.42
CA ASP A 4 9.68 5.68 2.57
C ASP A 4 8.43 4.79 2.46
N ALA A 5 8.08 4.33 1.25
CA ALA A 5 6.85 3.59 0.99
C ALA A 5 6.98 2.51 -0.09
N LEU A 6 6.30 1.37 0.11
CA LEU A 6 6.09 0.30 -0.86
C LEU A 6 4.60 0.20 -1.19
N ILE A 7 4.26 0.28 -2.47
CA ILE A 7 2.89 0.04 -2.98
C ILE A 7 2.90 -1.27 -3.76
N THR A 8 2.05 -2.22 -3.39
CA THR A 8 1.97 -3.55 -4.01
C THR A 8 0.53 -4.02 -4.19
N THR A 9 0.29 -4.97 -5.09
CA THR A 9 -1.00 -5.68 -5.20
C THR A 9 -0.97 -7.05 -4.52
N ASP A 10 0.15 -7.42 -3.92
CA ASP A 10 0.32 -8.71 -3.24
C ASP A 10 -0.37 -8.70 -1.86
N GLN A 11 -1.46 -9.45 -1.76
CA GLN A 11 -2.28 -9.55 -0.56
C GLN A 11 -1.76 -10.57 0.45
N ASN A 12 -0.82 -11.45 0.06
CA ASN A 12 -0.21 -12.42 0.98
C ASN A 12 0.70 -11.74 2.00
N LEU A 13 1.08 -10.49 1.73
CA LEU A 13 1.96 -9.72 2.57
C LEU A 13 1.41 -9.55 3.99
N ARG A 14 0.08 -9.40 4.15
CA ARG A 14 -0.61 -9.32 5.44
C ARG A 14 -0.24 -10.43 6.43
N TYR A 15 0.06 -11.62 5.91
CA TYR A 15 0.37 -12.81 6.71
C TYR A 15 1.87 -12.93 7.04
N GLN A 16 2.73 -12.04 6.52
CA GLN A 16 4.15 -12.01 6.84
C GLN A 16 4.40 -11.29 8.17
N GLN A 17 4.87 -12.02 9.18
CA GLN A 17 5.12 -11.47 10.53
C GLN A 17 6.23 -10.42 10.62
N ASN A 18 7.03 -10.23 9.55
CA ASN A 18 8.19 -9.33 9.56
C ASN A 18 7.91 -7.95 8.94
N LEU A 19 6.65 -7.58 8.69
CA LEU A 19 6.33 -6.27 8.10
C LEU A 19 6.58 -5.12 9.06
N LEU A 20 6.34 -5.31 10.35
CA LEU A 20 6.49 -4.28 11.39
C LEU A 20 7.97 -3.96 11.71
N ALA A 21 8.90 -4.84 11.32
CA ALA A 21 10.33 -4.60 11.50
C ALA A 21 10.92 -3.64 10.44
N ARG A 22 10.14 -3.31 9.39
CA ARG A 22 10.59 -2.42 8.32
C ARG A 22 10.23 -0.97 8.64
N ARG A 23 11.14 -0.04 8.33
CA ARG A 23 10.88 1.41 8.45
C ARG A 23 10.00 1.94 7.31
N ILE A 24 9.88 1.18 6.23
CA ILE A 24 9.07 1.56 5.06
C ILE A 24 7.59 1.34 5.34
N GLY A 25 6.75 2.31 5.01
CA GLY A 25 5.30 2.11 5.01
C GLY A 25 4.89 1.19 3.85
N VAL A 26 3.81 0.43 4.03
CA VAL A 26 3.34 -0.52 3.02
C VAL A 26 1.87 -0.27 2.71
N ILE A 27 1.55 -0.15 1.43
CA ILE A 27 0.21 -0.05 0.90
C ILE A 27 -0.07 -1.26 0.00
N VAL A 28 -1.11 -2.01 0.31
CA VAL A 28 -1.60 -3.12 -0.51
C VAL A 28 -2.86 -2.70 -1.25
N LEU A 29 -2.83 -2.78 -2.57
CA LEU A 29 -3.96 -2.55 -3.46
C LEU A 29 -4.75 -3.85 -3.58
N MET A 30 -5.99 -3.87 -3.12
CA MET A 30 -6.84 -5.07 -3.08
C MET A 30 -7.41 -5.48 -4.46
N THR A 31 -6.81 -5.00 -5.54
CA THR A 31 -7.10 -5.36 -6.92
C THR A 31 -5.83 -5.31 -7.76
N THR A 32 -5.71 -6.18 -8.75
CA THR A 32 -4.64 -6.15 -9.76
C THR A 32 -5.08 -5.42 -11.04
N SER A 33 -6.33 -4.95 -11.11
CA SER A 33 -6.88 -4.27 -12.28
C SER A 33 -6.34 -2.84 -12.38
N TRP A 34 -5.37 -2.64 -13.28
CA TRP A 34 -4.80 -1.33 -13.53
C TRP A 34 -5.83 -0.26 -13.96
N PRO A 35 -6.82 -0.54 -14.84
CA PRO A 35 -7.86 0.45 -15.16
C PRO A 35 -8.66 0.90 -13.92
N ARG A 36 -8.98 -0.03 -13.03
CA ARG A 36 -9.70 0.26 -11.78
C ARG A 36 -8.86 1.11 -10.84
N ILE A 37 -7.58 0.78 -10.67
CA ILE A 37 -6.63 1.58 -9.86
C ILE A 37 -6.49 2.98 -10.45
N ARG A 38 -6.29 3.09 -11.77
CA ARG A 38 -6.13 4.37 -12.47
C ARG A 38 -7.34 5.27 -12.29
N ASN A 39 -8.55 4.73 -12.41
CA ASN A 39 -9.79 5.49 -12.23
C ASN A 39 -9.97 6.03 -10.80
N HIS A 40 -9.28 5.45 -9.82
CA HIS A 40 -9.35 5.82 -8.40
C HIS A 40 -7.96 6.16 -7.83
N ALA A 41 -7.06 6.72 -8.65
CA ALA A 41 -5.70 7.05 -8.23
C ALA A 41 -5.68 8.00 -7.02
N SER A 42 -6.71 8.82 -6.84
CA SER A 42 -6.89 9.69 -5.67
C SER A 42 -6.93 8.93 -4.34
N LEU A 43 -7.52 7.72 -4.30
CA LEU A 43 -7.53 6.87 -3.10
C LEU A 43 -6.11 6.44 -2.73
N VAL A 44 -5.28 6.13 -3.73
CA VAL A 44 -3.88 5.76 -3.52
C VAL A 44 -3.07 6.94 -3.00
N VAL A 45 -3.28 8.13 -3.57
CA VAL A 45 -2.61 9.36 -3.10
C VAL A 45 -3.01 9.72 -1.68
N GLN A 46 -4.29 9.60 -1.33
CA GLN A 46 -4.75 9.87 0.03
C GLN A 46 -4.11 8.90 1.04
N ALA A 47 -4.14 7.60 0.74
CA ALA A 47 -3.52 6.60 1.60
C ALA A 47 -2.01 6.83 1.75
N LEU A 48 -1.32 7.28 0.69
CA LEU A 48 0.09 7.63 0.75
C LEU A 48 0.36 8.84 1.64
N ASN A 49 -0.47 9.88 1.57
CA ASN A 49 -0.34 11.07 2.42
C ASN A 49 -0.59 10.77 3.91
N GLU A 50 -1.43 9.78 4.20
CA GLU A 50 -1.74 9.33 5.57
C GLU A 50 -0.78 8.24 6.06
N LEU A 51 0.07 7.71 5.19
CA LEU A 51 0.97 6.60 5.48
C LEU A 51 2.05 7.02 6.47
N ARG A 52 2.16 6.26 7.57
CA ARG A 52 3.22 6.44 8.55
C ARG A 52 4.38 5.48 8.25
N PRO A 53 5.64 5.85 8.54
CA PRO A 53 6.75 4.92 8.46
C PRO A 53 6.48 3.64 9.26
N GLY A 54 6.74 2.47 8.65
CA GLY A 54 6.50 1.15 9.24
C GLY A 54 5.03 0.77 9.43
N SER A 55 4.09 1.56 8.91
CA SER A 55 2.66 1.22 8.93
C SER A 55 2.25 0.40 7.71
N TYR A 56 1.11 -0.27 7.84
CA TYR A 56 0.53 -1.11 6.80
C TYR A 56 -0.91 -0.67 6.53
N ALA A 57 -1.26 -0.46 5.27
CA ALA A 57 -2.60 -0.07 4.83
C ALA A 57 -3.07 -0.93 3.65
N GLU A 58 -4.37 -1.17 3.58
CA GLU A 58 -5.03 -1.86 2.46
C GLU A 58 -6.01 -0.89 1.79
N ILE A 59 -5.99 -0.81 0.47
CA ILE A 59 -6.90 0.01 -0.31
C ILE A 59 -7.83 -0.90 -1.11
N THR A 60 -9.12 -0.80 -0.82
CA THR A 60 -10.18 -1.40 -1.63
C THR A 60 -10.67 -0.40 -2.65
N PHE A 61 -11.07 -0.92 -3.81
CA PHE A 61 -11.49 -0.11 -4.96
C PHE A 61 -12.94 -0.45 -5.34
N PRO A 62 -13.81 0.54 -5.57
CA PRO A 62 -15.18 0.35 -6.08
C PRO A 62 -15.20 -0.44 -7.40
#